data_AF-A0A7C6Q464-F1
#
_entry.id   AF-A0A7C6Q464-F1
#
_cell.length_a   1.000
_cell.length_b   1.000
_cell.length_c   1.000
_cell.angle_alpha   90.00
_cell.angle_beta   90.00
_cell.angle_gamma   90.00
#
_symmetry.space_group_name_H-M   'P 1'
#
loop_
_entity.id
_entity.type
_entity.pdbx_description
1 polymer ?
#
loop_
_entity_poly.entity_id
_entity_poly.type
_entity_poly.pdbx_seq_one_letter_code
_entity_poly.pdbx_strand_id
1 'polypeptide(L)'
;MFYFIDKSDVYVSDDGWWIIQQSSLSEIDAEAALEYLATGYVTGSGTLIKGLMQVQAGEIVEITDEGGELQLKSVRYYMFRHDVVVNKRQRELETELLEVLDRVFSRLVTDLGGRTAIIPLSGGRDSRLIATMLKRYNYENVICFSYGLPNNQESLVSRQVAECLGYKWLFVPYSNEKWKNWYHSEDFISYARFCNSFASIPHLQDWPAV
;
A
#
# COMPACT_ATOMS: atom_id res chain seq x y z
N MET A 1 -8.88 7.09 1.09
CA MET A 1 -10.23 7.65 1.22
C MET A 1 -10.12 9.00 1.89
N PHE A 2 -10.62 10.03 1.24
CA PHE A 2 -10.56 11.43 1.61
C PHE A 2 -11.96 12.00 1.69
N TYR A 3 -12.13 13.05 2.49
CA TYR A 3 -13.37 13.76 2.60
C TYR A 3 -13.18 15.25 2.85
N PHE A 4 -14.17 16.04 2.45
CA PHE A 4 -14.29 17.47 2.71
C PHE A 4 -15.78 17.80 2.92
N ILE A 5 -16.05 18.71 3.86
CA ILE A 5 -17.40 19.18 4.16
C ILE A 5 -17.44 20.70 3.94
N ASP A 6 -18.29 21.16 3.02
CA ASP A 6 -18.59 22.57 2.79
C ASP A 6 -20.06 22.84 3.08
N LYS A 7 -20.34 23.41 4.26
CA LYS A 7 -21.70 23.69 4.73
C LYS A 7 -22.57 22.43 4.76
N SER A 8 -23.42 22.25 3.74
CA SER A 8 -24.34 21.12 3.57
C SER A 8 -23.83 20.07 2.57
N ASP A 9 -22.75 20.36 1.84
CA ASP A 9 -22.21 19.46 0.82
C ASP A 9 -21.08 18.61 1.40
N VAL A 10 -21.13 17.32 1.08
CA VAL A 10 -20.15 16.33 1.53
C VAL A 10 -19.49 15.71 0.31
N TYR A 11 -18.17 15.85 0.25
CA TYR A 11 -17.33 15.27 -0.80
C TYR A 11 -16.57 14.09 -0.22
N VAL A 12 -16.67 12.92 -0.85
CA VAL A 12 -15.96 11.70 -0.44
C VAL A 12 -15.37 11.04 -1.68
N SER A 13 -14.08 10.71 -1.65
CA SER A 13 -13.39 10.07 -2.77
C SER A 13 -12.14 9.33 -2.31
N ASP A 14 -11.70 8.34 -3.07
CA ASP A 14 -10.37 7.76 -2.94
C ASP A 14 -9.26 8.63 -3.57
N ASP A 15 -9.62 9.64 -4.36
CA ASP A 15 -8.71 10.62 -4.98
C ASP A 15 -8.86 12.02 -4.34
N GLY A 16 -7.84 12.47 -3.62
CA GLY A 16 -7.81 13.80 -3.03
C GLY A 16 -7.82 14.93 -4.08
N TRP A 17 -7.23 14.71 -5.26
CA TRP A 17 -7.24 15.70 -6.33
C TRP A 17 -8.63 15.94 -6.87
N TRP A 18 -9.46 14.89 -6.96
CA TRP A 18 -10.84 15.03 -7.39
C TRP A 18 -11.62 15.96 -6.45
N ILE A 19 -11.46 15.81 -5.12
CA ILE A 19 -12.13 16.68 -4.13
C ILE A 19 -11.67 18.12 -4.28
N ILE A 20 -10.37 18.38 -4.46
CA ILE A 20 -9.85 19.72 -4.72
C ILE A 20 -10.46 20.34 -5.98
N GLN A 21 -10.62 19.56 -7.05
CA GLN A 21 -11.23 20.03 -8.29
C GLN A 21 -12.73 20.35 -8.16
N GLN A 22 -13.44 19.71 -7.23
CA GLN A 22 -14.87 19.94 -6.98
C GLN A 22 -15.14 21.00 -5.90
N SER A 23 -14.11 21.53 -5.24
CA SER A 23 -14.24 22.43 -4.10
C SER A 23 -13.47 23.73 -4.29
N SER A 24 -13.61 24.65 -3.33
CA SER A 24 -12.82 25.88 -3.26
C SER A 24 -11.54 25.72 -2.43
N LEU A 25 -11.15 24.50 -2.09
CA LEU A 25 -9.97 24.25 -1.26
C LEU A 25 -8.68 24.57 -2.02
N SER A 26 -7.89 25.49 -1.47
CA SER A 26 -6.58 25.84 -2.03
C SER A 26 -5.53 26.25 -0.99
N GLU A 27 -5.94 26.42 0.28
CA GLU A 27 -5.04 26.84 1.35
C GLU A 27 -4.16 25.67 1.80
N ILE A 28 -2.84 25.88 1.80
CA ILE A 28 -1.89 24.92 2.37
C ILE A 28 -1.89 25.08 3.88
N ASP A 29 -2.05 23.98 4.60
CA ASP A 29 -1.87 23.94 6.05
C ASP A 29 -0.38 24.01 6.39
N ALA A 30 0.04 25.10 7.05
CA ALA A 30 1.45 25.35 7.34
C ALA A 30 2.06 24.34 8.32
N GLU A 31 1.28 23.81 9.26
CA GLU A 31 1.77 22.82 10.23
C GLU A 31 1.90 21.46 9.55
N ALA A 32 0.89 21.05 8.78
CA ALA A 32 0.95 19.83 7.98
C ALA A 32 2.09 19.89 6.95
N ALA A 33 2.37 21.06 6.35
CA ALA A 33 3.48 21.24 5.44
C ALA A 33 4.85 21.05 6.10
N LEU A 34 5.03 21.55 7.32
CA LEU A 34 6.27 21.33 8.09
C LEU A 34 6.46 19.85 8.41
N GLU A 35 5.39 19.17 8.82
CA GLU A 35 5.41 17.74 9.10
C GLU A 35 5.77 16.93 7.84
N TYR A 36 5.06 17.19 6.75
CA TYR A 36 5.29 16.51 5.48
C TYR A 36 6.72 16.68 4.96
N LEU A 37 7.30 17.88 5.09
CA LEU A 37 8.70 18.12 4.72
C LEU A 37 9.69 17.39 5.62
N ALA A 38 9.36 17.17 6.89
CA ALA A 38 10.22 16.48 7.85
C ALA A 38 10.13 14.95 7.76
N THR A 39 8.95 14.41 7.46
CA THR A 39 8.68 12.95 7.57
C THR A 39 8.28 12.30 6.24
N GLY A 40 7.90 13.09 5.24
CA GLY A 40 7.32 12.61 3.98
C GLY A 40 5.82 12.29 4.04
N TYR A 41 5.12 12.58 5.14
CA TYR A 41 3.68 12.37 5.28
C TYR A 41 3.07 13.27 6.36
N VAL A 42 1.75 13.43 6.35
CA VAL A 42 0.98 14.12 7.40
C VAL A 42 0.42 13.09 8.38
N THR A 43 0.51 13.32 9.69
CA THR A 43 -0.04 12.40 10.69
C THR A 43 -1.52 12.65 10.97
N GLY A 44 -2.17 11.63 11.55
CA GLY A 44 -3.59 11.68 11.86
C GLY A 44 -4.46 11.65 10.61
N SER A 45 -5.50 12.47 10.59
CA SER A 45 -6.44 12.60 9.48
C SER A 45 -6.17 13.81 8.58
N GLY A 46 -5.14 14.61 8.85
CA GLY A 46 -4.82 15.80 8.08
C GLY A 46 -4.24 15.50 6.69
N THR A 47 -4.20 16.54 5.85
CA THR A 47 -3.44 16.56 4.59
C THR A 47 -2.72 17.90 4.45
N LEU A 48 -1.91 18.08 3.42
CA LEU A 48 -1.30 19.38 3.09
C LEU A 48 -2.33 20.48 2.80
N ILE A 49 -3.55 20.10 2.41
CA ILE A 49 -4.60 21.07 2.10
C ILE A 49 -5.53 21.20 3.30
N LYS A 50 -5.62 22.42 3.83
CA LYS A 50 -6.44 22.72 5.00
C LYS A 50 -7.91 22.41 4.70
N GLY A 51 -8.53 21.57 5.54
CA GLY A 51 -9.93 21.13 5.40
C GLY A 51 -10.12 19.87 4.56
N LEU A 52 -9.13 19.44 3.78
CA LEU A 52 -9.14 18.11 3.15
C LEU A 52 -8.63 17.09 4.17
N MET A 53 -9.46 16.10 4.49
CA MET A 53 -9.18 15.11 5.52
C MET A 53 -9.04 13.71 4.92
N GLN A 54 -8.21 12.86 5.51
CA GLN A 54 -8.07 11.44 5.18
C GLN A 54 -8.68 10.56 6.27
N VAL A 55 -9.47 9.56 5.87
CA VAL A 55 -9.95 8.53 6.81
C VAL A 55 -8.77 7.65 7.22
N GLN A 56 -8.52 7.53 8.51
CA GLN A 56 -7.42 6.75 9.06
C GLN A 56 -7.68 5.24 8.96
N ALA A 57 -6.62 4.44 8.94
CA ALA A 57 -6.74 2.99 9.01
C ALA A 57 -7.43 2.55 10.31
N GLY A 58 -8.50 1.76 10.19
CA GLY A 58 -9.28 1.30 11.35
C GLY A 58 -10.21 2.39 11.93
N GLU A 59 -10.60 3.37 11.13
CA GLU A 59 -11.51 4.46 11.49
C GLU A 59 -12.82 4.38 10.71
N ILE A 60 -13.92 4.74 11.37
CA ILE A 60 -15.19 5.10 10.74
C ILE A 60 -15.39 6.60 10.94
N VAL A 61 -15.70 7.32 9.87
CA VAL A 61 -16.17 8.71 9.92
C VAL A 61 -17.66 8.71 9.61
N GLU A 62 -18.47 9.09 10.59
CA GLU A 62 -19.91 9.25 10.49
C GLU A 62 -20.21 10.72 10.21
N ILE A 63 -20.97 10.99 9.15
CA ILE A 63 -21.45 12.31 8.79
C ILE A 63 -22.98 12.26 8.78
N THR A 64 -23.62 13.01 9.66
CA THR A 64 -25.09 13.02 9.83
C THR A 64 -25.66 14.41 9.65
N ASP A 65 -26.86 14.52 9.09
CA ASP A 65 -27.61 15.77 9.03
C ASP A 65 -28.56 15.84 10.24
N GLU A 66 -28.32 16.79 11.13
CA GLU A 66 -29.15 17.04 12.31
C GLU A 66 -29.84 18.41 12.21
N GLY A 67 -30.87 18.48 11.36
CA GLY A 67 -31.70 19.67 11.23
C GLY A 67 -31.13 20.76 10.33
N GLY A 68 -30.37 20.37 9.29
CA GLY A 68 -29.69 21.26 8.36
C GLY A 68 -28.25 21.58 8.73
N GLU A 69 -27.76 21.07 9.87
CA GLU A 69 -26.37 21.15 10.28
C GLU A 69 -25.72 19.77 10.20
N LEU A 70 -24.65 19.67 9.41
CA LEU A 70 -23.87 18.44 9.32
C LEU A 70 -23.01 18.24 10.58
N GLN A 71 -23.19 17.09 11.23
CA GLN A 71 -22.38 16.64 12.35
C GLN A 71 -21.36 15.61 11.87
N LEU A 72 -20.13 15.72 12.39
CA LEU A 72 -19.06 14.77 12.11
C LEU A 72 -18.65 14.07 13.39
N LYS A 73 -18.60 12.73 13.34
CA LYS A 73 -18.11 11.89 14.42
C LYS A 73 -17.15 10.84 13.87
N SER A 74 -15.97 10.74 14.47
CA SER A 74 -15.00 9.69 14.15
C SER A 74 -14.93 8.64 15.27
N VAL A 75 -14.88 7.36 14.88
CA VAL A 75 -14.70 6.23 15.79
C VAL A 75 -13.61 5.30 15.26
N ARG A 76 -12.55 5.09 16.06
CA ARG A 76 -11.54 4.06 15.78
C ARG A 76 -12.08 2.69 16.20
N TYR A 77 -12.46 1.86 15.24
CA TYR A 77 -12.88 0.48 15.49
C TYR A 77 -11.69 -0.48 15.57
N TYR A 78 -10.52 -0.07 15.06
CA TYR A 78 -9.30 -0.87 15.16
C TYR A 78 -8.06 0.02 15.26
N MET A 79 -7.14 -0.42 16.12
CA MET A 79 -5.78 0.11 16.18
C MET A 79 -4.86 -1.03 16.58
N PHE A 80 -3.80 -1.24 15.81
CA PHE A 80 -2.78 -2.21 16.20
C PHE A 80 -2.05 -1.70 17.44
N ARG A 81 -2.13 -2.47 18.54
CA ARG A 81 -1.42 -2.20 19.79
C ARG A 81 -0.46 -3.34 20.06
N HIS A 82 0.76 -3.01 20.46
CA HIS A 82 1.81 -3.99 20.77
C HIS A 82 1.60 -4.69 22.12
N ASP A 83 0.48 -4.41 22.79
CA ASP A 83 0.14 -4.92 24.13
C ASP A 83 -0.36 -6.36 24.05
N VAL A 84 0.51 -7.29 23.67
CA VAL A 84 0.19 -8.72 23.73
C VAL A 84 1.34 -9.47 24.40
N VAL A 85 1.24 -9.65 25.71
CA VAL A 85 2.00 -10.70 26.40
C VAL A 85 1.34 -12.03 26.03
N VAL A 86 1.86 -12.69 25.01
CA VAL A 86 1.38 -14.02 24.61
C VAL A 86 2.10 -15.07 25.45
N ASN A 87 1.39 -15.70 26.39
CA ASN A 87 1.90 -16.85 27.13
C ASN A 87 1.56 -18.17 26.40
N LYS A 88 2.21 -18.40 25.27
CA LYS A 88 2.08 -19.63 24.47
C LYS A 88 3.45 -20.20 24.17
N ARG A 89 3.55 -21.52 24.03
CA ARG A 89 4.80 -22.18 23.59
C ARG A 89 5.02 -21.93 22.11
N GLN A 90 6.27 -21.96 21.68
CA GLN A 90 6.67 -21.77 20.28
C GLN A 90 5.85 -22.64 19.30
N ARG A 91 5.65 -23.93 19.60
CA ARG A 91 4.87 -24.84 18.72
C ARG A 91 3.42 -24.41 18.54
N GLU A 92 2.82 -23.79 19.57
CA GLU A 92 1.44 -23.30 19.51
C GLU A 92 1.37 -22.09 18.57
N LEU A 93 2.35 -21.18 18.67
CA LEU A 93 2.47 -20.03 17.77
C LEU A 93 2.75 -20.45 16.32
N GLU A 94 3.60 -21.45 16.11
CA GLU A 94 3.88 -21.99 14.77
C GLU A 94 2.63 -22.60 14.14
N THR A 95 1.83 -23.33 14.93
CA THR A 95 0.57 -23.92 14.47
C THR A 95 -0.44 -22.83 14.10
N GLU A 96 -0.61 -21.83 14.97
CA GLU A 96 -1.51 -20.70 14.72
C GLU A 96 -1.10 -19.89 13.48
N LEU A 97 0.21 -19.67 13.29
CA LEU A 97 0.74 -19.03 12.09
C LEU A 97 0.38 -19.83 10.83
N LEU A 98 0.59 -21.14 10.83
CA LEU A 98 0.24 -22.00 9.70
C LEU A 98 -1.26 -21.97 9.40
N GLU A 99 -2.11 -21.98 10.42
CA GLU A 99 -3.57 -21.86 10.23
C GLU A 99 -3.97 -20.50 9.63
N VAL A 100 -3.34 -19.40 10.08
CA VAL A 100 -3.57 -18.07 9.50
C VAL A 100 -3.13 -18.05 8.04
N LEU A 101 -1.95 -18.58 7.75
CA LEU A 101 -1.42 -18.67 6.38
C LEU A 101 -2.34 -19.51 5.49
N ASP A 102 -2.76 -20.69 5.94
CA ASP A 102 -3.66 -21.55 5.16
C ASP A 102 -5.01 -20.83 4.89
N ARG A 103 -5.58 -20.12 5.87
CA ARG A 103 -6.80 -19.32 5.65
C ARG A 103 -6.61 -18.20 4.62
N VAL A 104 -5.50 -17.46 4.72
CA VAL A 104 -5.20 -16.34 3.82
C VAL A 104 -4.96 -16.84 2.39
N PHE A 105 -4.13 -17.87 2.22
CA PHE A 105 -3.75 -18.36 0.90
C PHE A 105 -4.84 -19.20 0.22
N SER A 106 -5.65 -19.93 0.97
CA SER A 106 -6.85 -20.58 0.41
C SER A 106 -7.82 -19.56 -0.20
N ARG A 107 -8.07 -18.45 0.52
CA ARG A 107 -8.88 -17.34 0.00
C ARG A 107 -8.21 -16.68 -1.21
N LEU A 108 -6.92 -16.37 -1.13
CA LEU A 108 -6.18 -15.76 -2.24
C LEU A 108 -6.24 -16.60 -3.52
N VAL A 109 -6.05 -17.92 -3.42
CA VAL A 109 -6.13 -18.82 -4.59
C VAL A 109 -7.54 -18.85 -5.17
N THR A 110 -8.56 -18.84 -4.31
CA THR A 110 -9.96 -18.74 -4.74
C THR A 110 -10.21 -17.41 -5.47
N ASP A 111 -9.75 -16.29 -4.90
CA ASP A 111 -9.90 -14.96 -5.49
C ASP A 111 -9.14 -14.84 -6.82
N LEU A 112 -7.94 -15.43 -6.92
CA LEU A 112 -7.16 -15.44 -8.16
C LEU A 112 -7.92 -16.17 -9.28
N GLY A 113 -8.61 -17.27 -8.97
CA GLY A 113 -9.52 -17.92 -9.92
C GLY A 113 -8.84 -18.36 -11.24
N GLY A 114 -7.56 -18.74 -11.19
CA GLY A 114 -6.77 -19.13 -12.36
C GLY A 114 -6.02 -17.97 -13.05
N ARG A 115 -6.21 -16.71 -12.62
CA ARG A 115 -5.45 -15.54 -13.12
C ARG A 115 -3.98 -15.61 -12.74
N THR A 116 -3.11 -15.00 -13.53
CA THR A 116 -1.67 -15.02 -13.23
C THR A 116 -1.38 -14.23 -11.96
N ALA A 117 -0.74 -14.87 -10.97
CA ALA A 117 -0.20 -14.19 -9.81
C ALA A 117 1.18 -13.61 -10.16
N ILE A 118 1.32 -12.29 -10.07
CA ILE A 118 2.58 -11.58 -10.30
C ILE A 118 3.21 -11.26 -8.95
N ILE A 119 4.40 -11.78 -8.67
CA ILE A 119 5.06 -11.66 -7.36
C ILE A 119 6.36 -10.87 -7.50
N PRO A 120 6.49 -9.68 -6.86
CA PRO A 120 7.79 -9.06 -6.64
C PRO A 120 8.59 -9.93 -5.66
N LEU A 121 9.51 -10.72 -6.20
CA LEU A 121 10.30 -11.70 -5.47
C LEU A 121 11.69 -11.12 -5.14
N SER A 122 12.07 -11.24 -3.89
CA SER A 122 13.37 -10.83 -3.34
C SER A 122 14.07 -12.02 -2.66
N GLY A 123 15.27 -11.79 -2.11
CA GLY A 123 15.94 -12.75 -1.23
C GLY A 123 15.33 -12.80 0.18
N GLY A 124 14.44 -11.86 0.51
CA GLY A 124 13.73 -11.78 1.79
C GLY A 124 12.83 -12.99 2.08
N ARG A 125 12.49 -13.20 3.36
CA ARG A 125 11.64 -14.34 3.77
C ARG A 125 10.17 -14.15 3.36
N ASP A 126 9.71 -12.91 3.29
CA ASP A 126 8.29 -12.58 3.12
C ASP A 126 7.79 -12.90 1.71
N SER A 127 8.49 -12.41 0.67
CA SER A 127 8.15 -12.71 -0.72
C SER A 127 8.33 -14.20 -1.04
N ARG A 128 9.34 -14.86 -0.45
CA ARG A 128 9.53 -16.31 -0.53
C ARG A 128 8.38 -17.09 0.11
N LEU A 129 7.86 -16.63 1.25
CA LEU A 129 6.71 -17.21 1.91
C LEU A 129 5.49 -17.19 1.00
N ILE A 130 5.23 -16.06 0.33
CA ILE A 130 4.11 -15.92 -0.63
C ILE A 130 4.25 -16.95 -1.76
N ALA A 131 5.42 -17.00 -2.41
CA ALA A 131 5.64 -17.92 -3.54
C ALA A 131 5.51 -19.39 -3.09
N THR A 132 6.07 -19.73 -1.92
CA THR A 132 6.03 -21.09 -1.36
C THR A 132 4.61 -21.50 -0.99
N MET A 133 3.83 -20.59 -0.40
CA MET A 133 2.42 -20.85 -0.07
C MET A 133 1.58 -21.07 -1.32
N LEU A 134 1.75 -20.27 -2.38
CA LEU A 134 1.10 -20.55 -3.66
C LEU A 134 1.48 -21.92 -4.22
N LYS A 135 2.75 -22.34 -4.06
CA LYS A 135 3.20 -23.67 -4.53
C LYS A 135 2.55 -24.79 -3.72
N ARG A 136 2.43 -24.63 -2.41
CA ARG A 136 1.74 -25.57 -1.50
C ARG A 136 0.27 -25.77 -1.89
N TYR A 137 -0.39 -24.74 -2.39
CA TYR A 137 -1.75 -24.81 -2.92
C TYR A 137 -1.82 -25.27 -4.40
N ASN A 138 -0.72 -25.75 -4.98
CA ASN A 138 -0.61 -26.16 -6.39
C ASN A 138 -1.03 -25.08 -7.38
N TYR A 139 -0.76 -23.81 -7.05
CA TYR A 139 -1.07 -22.69 -7.93
C TYR A 139 0.07 -22.47 -8.93
N GLU A 140 -0.09 -22.97 -10.16
CA GLU A 140 1.00 -22.98 -11.14
C GLU A 140 1.12 -21.69 -11.97
N ASN A 141 0.03 -20.91 -12.11
CA ASN A 141 0.03 -19.69 -12.93
C ASN A 141 0.66 -18.50 -12.18
N VAL A 142 1.97 -18.59 -11.93
CA VAL A 142 2.75 -17.61 -11.18
C VAL A 142 3.92 -17.09 -12.02
N ILE A 143 4.10 -15.78 -12.02
CA ILE A 143 5.30 -15.12 -12.55
C ILE A 143 5.95 -14.35 -11.41
N CYS A 144 7.16 -14.75 -11.06
CA CYS A 144 8.02 -14.01 -10.16
C CYS A 144 8.82 -12.98 -10.96
N PHE A 145 9.00 -11.79 -10.41
CA PHE A 145 9.91 -10.81 -10.98
C PHE A 145 10.76 -10.17 -9.90
N SER A 146 11.95 -9.70 -10.28
CA SER A 146 12.83 -8.93 -9.41
C SER A 146 13.39 -7.75 -10.19
N TYR A 147 13.81 -6.70 -9.50
CA TYR A 147 14.34 -5.48 -10.10
C TYR A 147 15.52 -4.98 -9.28
N GLY A 148 16.41 -4.26 -9.93
CA GLY A 148 17.64 -3.85 -9.28
C GLY A 148 18.75 -3.46 -10.24
N LEU A 149 19.91 -3.17 -9.66
CA LEU A 149 21.16 -3.16 -10.42
C LEU A 149 21.43 -4.57 -10.98
N PRO A 150 21.99 -4.70 -12.19
CA PRO A 150 22.42 -5.99 -12.72
C PRO A 150 23.32 -6.73 -11.73
N ASN A 151 23.10 -8.04 -11.60
CA ASN A 151 23.86 -8.94 -10.71
C ASN A 151 23.77 -8.62 -9.20
N ASN A 152 22.74 -7.90 -8.74
CA ASN A 152 22.52 -7.72 -7.32
C ASN A 152 22.15 -9.06 -6.63
N GLN A 153 22.59 -9.22 -5.38
CA GLN A 153 22.44 -10.47 -4.63
C GLN A 153 20.96 -10.85 -4.39
N GLU A 154 20.10 -9.87 -4.11
CA GLU A 154 18.66 -10.10 -3.88
C GLU A 154 18.00 -10.76 -5.09
N SER A 155 18.27 -10.27 -6.30
CA SER A 155 17.72 -10.83 -7.53
C SER A 155 18.28 -12.21 -7.85
N LEU A 156 19.57 -12.48 -7.54
CA LEU A 156 20.15 -13.82 -7.70
C LEU A 156 19.46 -14.84 -6.79
N VAL A 157 19.22 -14.50 -5.53
CA VAL A 157 18.50 -15.36 -4.59
C VAL A 157 17.03 -15.53 -5.04
N SER A 158 16.36 -14.45 -5.47
CA SER A 158 14.98 -14.53 -5.95
C SER A 158 14.84 -15.48 -7.15
N ARG A 159 15.83 -15.48 -8.06
CA ARG A 159 15.86 -16.36 -9.22
C ARG A 159 15.97 -17.82 -8.79
N GLN A 160 16.88 -18.13 -7.87
CA GLN A 160 17.06 -19.49 -7.34
C GLN A 160 15.78 -20.02 -6.69
N VAL A 161 15.06 -19.16 -5.95
CA VAL A 161 13.78 -19.53 -5.33
C VAL A 161 12.74 -19.84 -6.39
N ALA A 162 12.56 -18.95 -7.39
CA ALA A 162 11.59 -19.17 -8.44
C ALA A 162 11.88 -20.43 -9.25
N GLU A 163 13.14 -20.68 -9.61
CA GLU A 163 13.60 -21.89 -10.29
C GLU A 163 13.33 -23.15 -9.45
N CYS A 164 13.62 -23.11 -8.14
CA CYS A 164 13.34 -24.21 -7.21
C CYS A 164 11.84 -24.54 -7.11
N LEU A 165 10.98 -23.51 -7.14
CA LEU A 165 9.52 -23.68 -7.10
C LEU A 165 8.90 -23.99 -8.48
N GLY A 166 9.68 -23.91 -9.55
CA GLY A 166 9.23 -24.14 -10.93
C GLY A 166 8.44 -22.98 -11.53
N TYR A 167 8.61 -21.76 -11.02
CA TYR A 167 7.92 -20.57 -11.51
C TYR A 167 8.74 -19.79 -12.54
N LYS A 168 8.02 -19.13 -13.46
CA LYS A 168 8.65 -18.20 -14.40
C LYS A 168 9.27 -17.04 -13.61
N TRP A 169 10.50 -16.67 -13.97
CA TRP A 169 11.22 -15.57 -13.34
C TRP A 169 11.63 -14.51 -14.36
N LEU A 170 11.40 -13.24 -14.03
CA LEU A 170 11.76 -12.08 -14.84
C LEU A 170 12.67 -11.12 -14.05
N PHE A 171 13.59 -10.45 -14.75
CA PHE A 171 14.43 -9.42 -14.17
C PHE A 171 14.24 -8.08 -14.87
N VAL A 172 14.05 -7.02 -14.09
CA VAL A 172 13.91 -5.65 -14.57
C VAL A 172 15.13 -4.83 -14.12
N PRO A 173 16.16 -4.68 -14.98
CA PRO A 173 17.36 -3.93 -14.63
C PRO A 173 17.13 -2.42 -14.71
N TYR A 174 17.55 -1.70 -13.67
CA TYR A 174 17.65 -0.24 -13.72
C TYR A 174 19.10 0.25 -13.69
N SER A 175 19.29 1.51 -14.10
CA SER A 175 20.53 2.27 -14.01
C SER A 175 20.21 3.68 -13.54
N ASN A 176 21.21 4.44 -13.11
CA ASN A 176 21.02 5.85 -12.73
C ASN A 176 20.43 6.69 -13.88
N GLU A 177 20.81 6.39 -15.12
CA GLU A 177 20.27 7.05 -16.31
C GLU A 177 18.79 6.72 -16.50
N LYS A 178 18.40 5.45 -16.39
CA LYS A 178 16.98 5.05 -16.47
C LYS A 178 16.15 5.72 -15.38
N TRP A 179 16.65 5.72 -14.14
CA TRP A 179 16.02 6.43 -13.03
C TRP A 179 15.81 7.90 -13.30
N LYS A 180 16.84 8.59 -13.81
CA LYS A 180 16.75 10.00 -14.19
C LYS A 180 15.68 10.21 -15.26
N ASN A 181 15.67 9.39 -16.31
CA ASN A 181 14.72 9.50 -17.40
C ASN A 181 13.28 9.24 -16.93
N TRP A 182 13.07 8.24 -16.07
CA TRP A 182 11.76 7.93 -15.49
C TRP A 182 11.27 9.02 -14.54
N TYR A 183 12.12 9.53 -13.66
CA TYR A 183 11.73 10.58 -12.72
C TYR A 183 11.22 11.85 -13.42
N HIS A 184 11.67 12.10 -14.66
CA HIS A 184 11.21 13.22 -15.47
C HIS A 184 10.13 12.86 -16.50
N SER A 185 9.59 11.63 -16.48
CA SER A 185 8.57 11.19 -17.43
C SER A 185 7.15 11.62 -16.99
N GLU A 186 6.24 11.70 -17.96
CA GLU A 186 4.81 11.94 -17.71
C GLU A 186 4.17 10.81 -16.89
N ASP A 187 4.63 9.57 -17.07
CA ASP A 187 4.18 8.41 -16.30
C ASP A 187 4.49 8.59 -14.82
N PHE A 188 5.70 9.05 -14.48
CA PHE A 188 6.08 9.29 -13.09
C PHE A 188 5.29 10.44 -12.47
N ILE A 189 5.04 11.51 -13.23
CA ILE A 189 4.19 12.62 -12.76
C ILE A 189 2.78 12.11 -12.46
N SER A 190 2.22 11.27 -13.33
CA SER A 190 0.90 10.68 -13.16
C SER A 190 0.84 9.75 -11.94
N TYR A 191 1.86 8.92 -11.76
CA TYR A 191 2.01 8.07 -10.57
C TYR A 191 2.16 8.88 -9.28
N ALA A 192 3.01 9.92 -9.29
CA ALA A 192 3.22 10.77 -8.14
C ALA A 192 1.92 11.48 -7.72
N ARG A 193 1.13 11.92 -8.71
CA ARG A 193 -0.20 12.49 -8.48
C ARG A 193 -1.15 11.47 -7.86
N PHE A 194 -1.22 10.27 -8.42
CA PHE A 194 -2.06 9.17 -7.96
C PHE A 194 -1.75 8.79 -6.50
N CYS A 195 -0.47 8.62 -6.16
CA CYS A 195 -0.06 8.15 -4.83
C CYS A 195 -0.14 9.22 -3.73
N ASN A 196 0.12 10.48 -4.05
CA ASN A 196 0.31 11.48 -3.01
C ASN A 196 -1.01 11.84 -2.30
N SER A 197 -2.01 12.24 -3.10
CA SER A 197 -3.29 12.81 -2.62
C SER A 197 -3.14 13.74 -1.40
N PHE A 198 -2.05 14.52 -1.37
CA PHE A 198 -1.69 15.49 -0.34
C PHE A 198 -1.40 14.94 1.06
N ALA A 199 -1.34 13.62 1.25
CA ALA A 199 -1.14 13.01 2.56
C ALA A 199 0.27 12.42 2.73
N SER A 200 0.91 11.93 1.66
CA SER A 200 2.21 11.27 1.74
C SER A 200 3.01 11.33 0.45
N ILE A 201 4.32 11.24 0.51
CA ILE A 201 5.15 11.12 -0.69
C ILE A 201 4.90 9.77 -1.41
N PRO A 202 5.01 9.72 -2.75
CA PRO A 202 4.93 8.46 -3.49
C PRO A 202 6.02 7.48 -3.06
N HIS A 203 5.66 6.20 -2.95
CA HIS A 203 6.64 5.14 -2.74
C HIS A 203 7.43 4.89 -4.03
N LEU A 204 8.74 5.14 -4.03
CA LEU A 204 9.54 5.09 -5.26
C LEU A 204 10.15 3.73 -5.55
N GLN A 205 10.43 2.91 -4.53
CA GLN A 205 11.35 1.78 -4.64
C GLN A 205 10.98 0.79 -5.76
N ASP A 206 9.69 0.54 -5.94
CA ASP A 206 9.20 -0.51 -6.83
C ASP A 206 8.86 0.03 -8.24
N TRP A 207 8.84 1.36 -8.39
CA TRP A 207 8.48 2.08 -9.62
C TRP A 207 9.16 1.55 -10.89
N PRO A 208 10.47 1.21 -10.91
CA PRO A 208 11.12 0.68 -12.11
C PRO A 208 10.48 -0.58 -12.71
N ALA A 209 9.60 -1.25 -11.98
CA ALA A 209 9.06 -2.56 -12.30
C ALA A 209 7.52 -2.64 -12.25
N VAL A 210 6.81 -1.52 -12.04
CA VAL A 210 5.33 -1.43 -12.05
C VAL A 210 4.82 -0.44 -13.09
#